data_AF-A0A0R3TWG5-F1
#
_entry.id   AF-A0A0R3TWG5-F1
#
_cell.length_a   1.000
_cell.length_b   1.000
_cell.length_c   1.000
_cell.angle_alpha   90.00
_cell.angle_beta   90.00
_cell.angle_gamma   90.00
#
_symmetry.space_group_name_H-M   'P 1'
#
loop_
_entity.id
_entity.type
_entity.pdbx_description
1 polymer ?
#
loop_
_entity_poly.entity_id
_entity_poly.type
_entity_poly.pdbx_seq_one_letter_code
_entity_poly.pdbx_strand_id
1 'polypeptide(L)'
;MSIIIILFFLAIARAEYTVDASEGCVPVYSSVPGPFSELRIDKTDYKFNGKGLCVNTCNPNDAVECSSIEYDDGTYLATAVVCNAAAHVWTGFNVDEYLEDERHAYVTAYFTKCHQYLNIEDNCIQPQFSSAGEIDAAGMSEVEIVCARHDICPHGPFTTIMNATNTLCSDYGYPKCDTEIDGDIRKLKTIFKRPEGQRRSFVYCSTIDSFLSYVIDWG
;
A
#
# COMPACT_ATOMS: atom_id res chain seq x y z
N MET A 1 29.82 -28.32 29.56
CA MET A 1 28.72 -28.14 28.58
C MET A 1 28.36 -26.67 28.57
N SER A 2 28.77 -25.95 27.53
CA SER A 2 28.47 -24.52 27.38
C SER A 2 27.36 -24.40 26.35
N ILE A 3 26.21 -23.86 26.77
CA ILE A 3 25.07 -23.56 25.91
C ILE A 3 25.35 -22.20 25.28
N ILE A 4 25.68 -22.20 23.99
CA ILE A 4 25.79 -20.99 23.18
C ILE A 4 24.36 -20.52 22.92
N ILE A 5 23.95 -19.47 23.62
CA ILE A 5 22.71 -18.74 23.34
C ILE A 5 23.00 -17.87 22.12
N ILE A 6 22.52 -18.30 20.95
CA ILE A 6 22.48 -17.48 19.74
C ILE A 6 21.37 -16.45 19.96
N LEU A 7 21.75 -15.25 20.41
CA LEU A 7 20.91 -14.06 20.37
C LEU A 7 20.68 -13.69 18.90
N PHE A 8 19.57 -14.16 18.34
CA PHE A 8 19.01 -13.56 17.14
C PHE A 8 18.58 -12.14 17.50
N PHE A 9 19.38 -11.15 17.11
CA PHE A 9 18.90 -9.78 16.94
C PHE A 9 17.89 -9.80 15.79
N LEU A 10 16.62 -10.08 16.08
CA LEU A 10 15.53 -9.65 15.21
C LEU A 10 15.53 -8.12 15.29
N ALA A 11 16.19 -7.49 14.32
CA ALA A 11 15.93 -6.09 14.02
C ALA A 11 14.43 -5.99 13.71
N ILE A 12 13.70 -5.22 14.53
CA ILE A 12 12.29 -4.96 14.32
C ILE A 12 12.21 -4.04 13.09
N ALA A 13 12.03 -4.63 11.91
CA ALA A 13 11.73 -3.88 10.70
C ALA A 13 10.39 -3.16 10.93
N ARG A 14 10.38 -1.83 10.79
CA ARG A 14 9.14 -1.05 10.80
C ARG A 14 8.56 -1.05 9.39
N ALA A 15 7.23 -1.06 9.29
CA ALA A 15 6.57 -0.86 8.02
C ALA A 15 6.88 0.56 7.51
N GLU A 16 7.22 0.69 6.23
CA GLU A 16 7.55 1.96 5.60
C GLU A 16 6.71 2.11 4.34
N TYR A 17 5.82 3.11 4.34
CA TYR A 17 4.95 3.43 3.20
C TYR A 17 5.62 4.36 2.18
N THR A 18 6.85 4.79 2.50
CA THR A 18 7.80 5.44 1.59
C THR A 18 9.15 4.77 1.73
N VAL A 19 9.79 4.40 0.62
CA VAL A 19 11.07 3.69 0.60
C VAL A 19 12.12 4.59 -0.04
N ASP A 20 13.26 4.80 0.63
CA ASP A 20 14.37 5.56 0.04
C ASP A 20 15.10 4.71 -1.01
N ALA A 21 15.07 5.16 -2.26
CA ALA A 21 15.62 4.48 -3.40
C ALA A 21 17.14 4.71 -3.47
N SER A 22 17.89 3.76 -2.90
CA SER A 22 19.34 3.69 -3.06
C SER A 22 19.74 3.00 -4.37
N GLU A 23 21.03 3.09 -4.72
CA GLU A 23 21.61 2.21 -5.74
C GLU A 23 21.54 0.75 -5.26
N GLY A 24 21.22 -0.18 -6.17
CA GLY A 24 21.10 -1.60 -5.86
C GLY A 24 19.67 -2.05 -5.55
N CYS A 25 19.52 -2.93 -4.56
CA CYS A 25 18.23 -3.47 -4.14
C CYS A 25 17.90 -2.99 -2.72
N VAL A 26 16.64 -2.63 -2.52
CA VAL A 26 16.13 -2.13 -1.24
C VAL A 26 15.07 -3.08 -0.71
N PRO A 27 15.09 -3.38 0.60
CA PRO A 27 13.99 -4.10 1.20
C PRO A 27 12.80 -3.15 1.37
N VAL A 28 11.61 -3.69 1.12
CA VAL A 28 10.32 -3.03 1.34
C VAL A 28 9.59 -3.82 2.41
N TYR A 29 9.03 -3.11 3.39
CA TYR A 29 8.33 -3.69 4.54
C TYR A 29 6.96 -3.03 4.66
N SER A 30 5.89 -3.83 4.65
CA SER A 30 4.53 -3.31 4.80
C SER A 30 3.74 -4.16 5.80
N SER A 31 3.03 -3.51 6.71
CA SER A 31 1.98 -4.18 7.48
C SER A 31 0.77 -4.37 6.57
N VAL A 32 0.26 -5.58 6.47
CA VAL A 32 -0.90 -5.95 5.66
C VAL A 32 -1.96 -6.64 6.55
N PRO A 33 -3.26 -6.55 6.22
CA PRO A 33 -4.34 -7.12 7.03
C PRO A 33 -4.35 -8.66 7.04
N GLY A 34 -3.54 -9.31 6.19
CA GLY A 34 -3.61 -10.74 5.93
C GLY A 34 -2.49 -11.25 5.04
N PRO A 35 -2.44 -12.56 4.75
CA PRO A 35 -1.48 -13.08 3.77
C PRO A 35 -1.74 -12.43 2.41
N PHE A 36 -0.67 -12.08 1.71
CA PHE A 36 -0.75 -11.61 0.32
C PHE A 36 -0.47 -12.77 -0.63
N SER A 37 -1.08 -12.72 -1.81
CA SER A 37 -0.90 -13.71 -2.88
C SER A 37 -0.06 -13.19 -4.04
N GLU A 38 0.06 -11.88 -4.18
CA GLU A 38 0.74 -11.20 -5.29
C GLU A 38 1.44 -9.93 -4.83
N LEU A 39 2.63 -9.72 -5.38
CA LEU A 39 3.39 -8.47 -5.29
C LEU A 39 3.27 -7.77 -6.64
N ARG A 40 2.95 -6.48 -6.65
CA ARG A 40 3.01 -5.63 -7.85
C ARG A 40 4.15 -4.62 -7.71
N ILE A 41 4.92 -4.45 -8.78
CA ILE A 41 5.89 -3.37 -8.94
C ILE A 41 5.52 -2.61 -10.20
N ASP A 42 5.09 -1.36 -10.04
CA ASP A 42 4.41 -0.57 -11.08
C ASP A 42 3.29 -1.37 -11.78
N LYS A 43 3.53 -1.85 -13.00
CA LYS A 43 2.57 -2.60 -13.83
C LYS A 43 2.88 -4.10 -13.93
N THR A 44 3.85 -4.58 -13.16
CA THR A 44 4.33 -5.97 -13.24
C THR A 44 3.87 -6.77 -12.02
N ASP A 45 3.19 -7.89 -12.29
CA ASP A 45 2.66 -8.79 -11.28
C ASP A 45 3.56 -9.99 -11.03
N TYR A 46 3.82 -10.25 -9.75
CA TYR A 46 4.64 -11.35 -9.27
C TYR A 46 3.83 -12.20 -8.28
N LYS A 47 3.55 -13.44 -8.64
CA LYS A 47 2.79 -14.36 -7.78
C LYS A 47 3.67 -14.94 -6.69
N PHE A 48 3.19 -14.87 -5.44
CA PHE A 48 3.92 -15.44 -4.31
C PHE A 48 3.84 -16.98 -4.35
N ASN A 49 4.99 -17.64 -4.31
CA ASN A 49 5.06 -19.11 -4.39
C ASN A 49 5.04 -19.80 -3.02
N GLY A 50 4.92 -19.05 -1.92
CA GLY A 50 4.95 -19.56 -0.54
C GLY A 50 6.33 -20.05 -0.07
N LYS A 51 7.39 -19.83 -0.84
CA LYS A 51 8.75 -20.32 -0.60
C LYS A 51 9.80 -19.19 -0.69
N GLY A 52 9.41 -17.98 -0.34
CA GLY A 52 10.31 -16.84 -0.29
C GLY A 52 10.50 -16.08 -1.61
N LEU A 53 9.73 -16.42 -2.67
CA LEU A 53 9.84 -15.76 -3.97
C LEU A 53 8.48 -15.37 -4.54
N CYS A 54 8.45 -14.19 -5.14
CA CYS A 54 7.36 -13.66 -5.93
C CYS A 54 7.83 -13.73 -7.40
N VAL A 55 7.14 -14.52 -8.23
CA VAL A 55 7.61 -14.85 -9.58
C VAL A 55 6.71 -14.20 -10.63
N ASN A 56 7.32 -13.52 -11.60
CA ASN A 56 6.60 -12.90 -12.70
C ASN A 56 5.89 -13.98 -13.54
N THR A 57 4.59 -13.80 -13.73
CA THR A 57 3.75 -14.79 -14.44
C THR A 57 4.07 -14.90 -15.93
N CYS A 58 4.56 -13.81 -16.54
CA CYS A 58 4.92 -13.73 -17.95
C CYS A 58 6.39 -14.10 -18.20
N ASN A 59 7.24 -14.03 -17.18
CA ASN A 59 8.66 -14.37 -17.26
C ASN A 59 9.15 -15.05 -15.98
N PRO A 60 9.14 -16.38 -15.88
CA PRO A 60 9.53 -17.10 -14.66
C PRO A 60 11.00 -16.91 -14.21
N ASN A 61 11.86 -16.36 -15.07
CA ASN A 61 13.24 -16.02 -14.72
C ASN A 61 13.35 -14.66 -13.99
N ASP A 62 12.28 -13.88 -14.01
CA ASP A 62 12.14 -12.62 -13.30
C ASP A 62 11.40 -12.87 -11.99
N ALA A 63 12.12 -12.75 -10.88
CA ALA A 63 11.63 -13.08 -9.55
C ALA A 63 12.18 -12.10 -8.52
N VAL A 64 11.35 -11.83 -7.52
CA VAL A 64 11.62 -10.93 -6.41
C VAL A 64 11.62 -11.75 -5.12
N GLU A 65 12.64 -11.58 -4.28
CA GLU A 65 12.62 -12.15 -2.93
C GLU A 65 11.50 -11.49 -2.14
N CYS A 66 10.61 -12.29 -1.55
CA CYS A 66 9.48 -11.77 -0.80
C CYS A 66 9.03 -12.76 0.29
N SER A 67 8.43 -12.26 1.37
CA SER A 67 7.94 -13.11 2.46
C SER A 67 6.72 -12.51 3.15
N SER A 68 5.97 -13.35 3.86
CA SER A 68 4.85 -12.94 4.71
C SER A 68 4.99 -13.62 6.07
N ILE A 69 4.95 -12.83 7.14
CA ILE A 69 5.08 -13.31 8.53
C ILE A 69 3.93 -12.74 9.35
N GLU A 70 3.17 -13.60 10.02
CA GLU A 70 2.07 -13.18 10.90
C GLU A 70 2.59 -12.56 12.21
N TYR A 71 1.94 -11.49 12.67
CA TYR A 71 2.15 -10.86 13.96
C TYR A 71 1.05 -11.27 14.97
N ASP A 72 1.33 -11.08 16.26
CA ASP A 72 0.42 -11.44 17.36
C ASP A 72 -0.93 -10.69 17.32
N ASP A 73 -1.02 -9.57 16.59
CA ASP A 73 -2.24 -8.79 16.41
C ASP A 73 -3.11 -9.24 15.21
N GLY A 74 -2.73 -10.34 14.55
CA GLY A 74 -3.42 -10.90 13.38
C GLY A 74 -3.11 -10.18 12.07
N THR A 75 -2.28 -9.13 12.08
CA THR A 75 -1.72 -8.54 10.86
C THR A 75 -0.50 -9.32 10.40
N TYR A 76 -0.02 -9.06 9.19
CA TYR A 76 1.18 -9.70 8.65
C TYR A 76 2.20 -8.64 8.26
N LEU A 77 3.48 -8.96 8.43
CA LEU A 77 4.59 -8.25 7.80
C LEU A 77 4.84 -8.88 6.43
N ALA A 78 4.48 -8.15 5.39
CA ALA A 78 4.87 -8.47 4.02
C ALA A 78 6.22 -7.81 3.71
N THR A 79 7.13 -8.56 3.09
CA THR A 79 8.44 -8.06 2.67
C THR A 79 8.71 -8.35 1.21
N ALA A 80 9.45 -7.48 0.54
CA ALA A 80 9.97 -7.67 -0.81
C ALA A 80 11.35 -7.03 -0.95
N VAL A 81 12.22 -7.55 -1.82
CA VAL A 81 13.52 -6.95 -2.15
C VAL A 81 13.47 -6.41 -3.59
N VAL A 82 13.28 -5.10 -3.73
CA VAL A 82 13.11 -4.46 -5.04
C VAL A 82 14.45 -3.91 -5.52
N CYS A 83 14.93 -4.41 -6.65
CA CYS A 83 16.15 -3.91 -7.31
C CYS A 83 15.83 -2.76 -8.25
N ASN A 84 16.80 -1.85 -8.43
CA ASN A 84 16.62 -0.64 -9.25
C ASN A 84 15.42 0.22 -8.82
N ALA A 85 15.19 0.34 -7.50
CA ALA A 85 14.09 1.10 -6.92
C ALA A 85 13.92 2.51 -7.50
N ALA A 86 15.02 3.15 -7.92
CA ALA A 86 14.96 4.49 -8.53
C ALA A 86 14.23 4.55 -9.90
N ALA A 87 14.03 3.40 -10.55
CA ALA A 87 13.29 3.28 -11.81
C ALA A 87 11.79 3.00 -11.62
N HIS A 88 11.35 2.82 -10.37
CA HIS A 88 9.99 2.45 -10.02
C HIS A 88 9.27 3.60 -9.32
N VAL A 89 7.96 3.65 -9.46
CA VAL A 89 7.09 4.62 -8.75
C VAL A 89 6.71 4.03 -7.41
N TRP A 90 6.21 2.80 -7.43
CA TRP A 90 5.65 2.15 -6.26
C TRP A 90 5.74 0.63 -6.34
N THR A 91 5.57 -0.01 -5.19
CA THR A 91 5.30 -1.44 -5.09
C THR A 91 4.19 -1.68 -4.10
N GLY A 92 3.45 -2.77 -4.23
CA GLY A 92 2.42 -3.08 -3.27
C GLY A 92 2.10 -4.56 -3.18
N PHE A 93 1.54 -4.93 -2.03
CA PHE A 93 1.15 -6.28 -1.70
C PHE A 93 -0.38 -6.39 -1.86
N ASN A 94 -0.81 -7.30 -2.72
CA ASN A 94 -2.22 -7.54 -3.02
C ASN A 94 -2.95 -8.04 -1.75
N VAL A 95 -4.15 -7.50 -1.50
CA VAL A 95 -5.02 -7.86 -0.35
C VAL A 95 -6.42 -8.31 -0.78
N ASP A 96 -6.57 -8.81 -2.00
CA ASP A 96 -7.86 -9.10 -2.64
C ASP A 96 -8.65 -10.23 -1.95
N GLU A 97 -8.02 -11.09 -1.15
CA GLU A 97 -8.73 -12.08 -0.31
C GLU A 97 -9.72 -11.41 0.68
N TYR A 98 -9.55 -10.11 0.92
CA TYR A 98 -10.38 -9.31 1.80
C TYR A 98 -11.43 -8.48 1.07
N LEU A 99 -11.43 -8.43 -0.26
CA LEU A 99 -12.28 -7.56 -1.06
C LEU A 99 -13.31 -8.38 -1.86
N GLU A 100 -14.59 -8.28 -1.51
CA GLU A 100 -15.68 -8.88 -2.31
C GLU A 100 -15.78 -8.18 -3.70
N ASP A 101 -16.23 -8.85 -4.76
CA ASP A 101 -16.60 -8.28 -6.08
C ASP A 101 -15.51 -7.58 -6.94
N GLU A 102 -14.53 -8.34 -7.48
CA GLU A 102 -13.53 -7.86 -8.48
C GLU A 102 -12.74 -6.60 -8.10
N ARG A 103 -12.76 -6.21 -6.82
CA ARG A 103 -12.04 -5.05 -6.30
C ARG A 103 -10.58 -5.43 -6.09
N HIS A 104 -9.69 -4.64 -6.66
CA HIS A 104 -8.26 -4.76 -6.44
C HIS A 104 -7.77 -3.68 -5.47
N ALA A 105 -7.07 -4.09 -4.43
CA ALA A 105 -6.29 -3.15 -3.62
C ALA A 105 -4.94 -3.72 -3.24
N TYR A 106 -4.02 -2.79 -3.00
CA TYR A 106 -2.67 -3.08 -2.59
C TYR A 106 -2.37 -2.26 -1.34
N VAL A 107 -1.64 -2.87 -0.41
CA VAL A 107 -0.87 -2.09 0.56
C VAL A 107 0.39 -1.62 -0.14
N THR A 108 0.48 -0.32 -0.39
CA THR A 108 1.48 0.29 -1.26
C THR A 108 2.60 0.97 -0.49
N ALA A 109 3.81 0.86 -1.01
CA ALA A 109 4.96 1.68 -0.65
C ALA A 109 5.45 2.45 -1.88
N TYR A 110 5.67 3.76 -1.73
CA TYR A 110 6.15 4.63 -2.81
C TYR A 110 7.66 4.83 -2.71
N PHE A 111 8.36 4.83 -3.85
CA PHE A 111 9.79 5.09 -3.88
C PHE A 111 10.07 6.60 -3.86
N THR A 112 11.05 6.97 -3.05
CA THR A 112 11.47 8.36 -2.89
C THR A 112 12.99 8.46 -2.97
N LYS A 113 13.52 9.64 -3.27
CA LYS A 113 14.95 9.95 -3.10
C LYS A 113 15.06 11.35 -2.54
N CYS A 114 15.80 11.50 -1.44
CA CYS A 114 15.92 12.80 -0.76
C CYS A 114 14.53 13.41 -0.42
N HIS A 115 13.57 12.58 0.02
CA HIS A 115 12.18 12.96 0.35
C HIS A 115 11.33 13.44 -0.84
N GLN A 116 11.75 13.18 -2.08
CA GLN A 116 10.96 13.45 -3.28
C GLN A 116 10.48 12.14 -3.89
N TYR A 117 9.19 12.06 -4.24
CA TYR A 117 8.62 10.91 -4.95
C TYR A 117 9.26 10.76 -6.34
N LEU A 118 9.60 9.53 -6.71
CA LEU A 118 10.25 9.23 -7.97
C LEU A 118 9.23 8.88 -9.05
N ASN A 119 9.46 9.41 -10.27
CA ASN A 119 8.65 9.16 -11.47
C ASN A 119 7.14 9.36 -11.25
N ILE A 120 6.77 10.24 -10.30
CA ILE A 120 5.39 10.34 -9.81
C ILE A 120 4.43 10.93 -10.85
N GLU A 121 4.96 11.65 -11.83
CA GLU A 121 4.26 12.16 -13.00
C GLU A 121 3.66 11.06 -13.89
N ASP A 122 4.22 9.84 -13.83
CA ASP A 122 3.70 8.68 -14.56
C ASP A 122 2.57 7.96 -13.80
N ASN A 123 2.31 8.37 -12.55
CA ASN A 123 1.29 7.78 -11.69
C ASN A 123 0.02 8.62 -11.69
N CYS A 124 -1.15 7.98 -11.66
CA CYS A 124 -2.40 8.72 -11.53
C CYS A 124 -2.59 9.25 -10.11
N ILE A 125 -2.42 8.41 -9.09
CA ILE A 125 -2.52 8.82 -7.68
C ILE A 125 -1.29 9.64 -7.29
N GLN A 126 -1.52 10.71 -6.54
CA GLN A 126 -0.50 11.68 -6.14
C GLN A 126 -0.38 11.66 -4.60
N PRO A 127 0.49 10.80 -4.03
CA PRO A 127 0.63 10.62 -2.59
C PRO A 127 1.10 11.90 -1.87
N GLN A 128 1.85 12.78 -2.52
CA GLN A 128 2.28 14.07 -1.98
C GLN A 128 1.13 15.05 -1.68
N PHE A 129 -0.05 14.82 -2.27
CA PHE A 129 -1.26 15.62 -2.05
C PHE A 129 -2.36 14.85 -1.29
N SER A 130 -2.09 13.60 -0.91
CA SER A 130 -3.00 12.71 -0.19
C SER A 130 -2.74 12.76 1.33
N SER A 131 -3.58 12.09 2.11
CA SER A 131 -3.28 11.82 3.52
C SER A 131 -1.98 11.01 3.64
N ALA A 132 -1.32 11.09 4.79
CA ALA A 132 -0.16 10.25 5.08
C ALA A 132 -0.52 8.75 4.98
N GLY A 133 0.38 7.94 4.43
CA GLY A 133 0.17 6.49 4.30
C GLY A 133 0.06 5.78 5.65
N GLU A 134 0.67 6.33 6.70
CA GLU A 134 0.45 5.93 8.10
C GLU A 134 -0.19 7.09 8.87
N ILE A 135 -1.30 6.79 9.54
CA ILE A 135 -2.08 7.76 10.32
C ILE A 135 -2.15 7.26 11.76
N ASP A 136 -1.47 7.97 12.66
CA ASP A 136 -1.69 7.82 14.10
C ASP A 136 -2.92 8.64 14.49
N ALA A 137 -4.02 7.94 14.78
CA ALA A 137 -5.28 8.56 15.17
C ALA A 137 -5.35 8.88 16.68
N ALA A 138 -4.35 8.48 17.48
CA ALA A 138 -4.23 8.85 18.90
C ALA A 138 -5.53 8.70 19.73
N GLY A 139 -6.28 7.61 19.54
CA GLY A 139 -7.53 7.34 20.25
C GLY A 139 -8.79 7.98 19.65
N MET A 140 -8.69 8.69 18.51
CA MET A 140 -9.84 9.30 17.85
C MET A 140 -10.86 8.24 17.37
N SER A 141 -12.13 8.66 17.23
CA SER A 141 -13.21 7.81 16.75
C SER A 141 -13.35 7.80 15.23
N GLU A 142 -12.73 8.76 14.54
CA GLU A 142 -12.75 8.88 13.09
C GLU A 142 -11.56 9.70 12.60
N VAL A 143 -11.19 9.50 11.33
CA VAL A 143 -10.16 10.27 10.63
C VAL A 143 -10.66 10.68 9.25
N GLU A 144 -10.16 11.80 8.74
CA GLU A 144 -10.38 12.19 7.35
C GLU A 144 -9.35 11.50 6.45
N ILE A 145 -9.84 10.84 5.41
CA ILE A 145 -9.02 10.24 4.36
C ILE A 145 -9.13 11.10 3.12
N VAL A 146 -7.99 11.59 2.65
CA VAL A 146 -7.85 12.37 1.42
C VAL A 146 -7.05 11.56 0.42
N CYS A 147 -7.65 11.22 -0.71
CA CYS A 147 -6.95 10.65 -1.85
C CYS A 147 -6.86 11.66 -2.98
N ALA A 148 -5.65 11.98 -3.41
CA ALA A 148 -5.39 12.87 -4.51
C ALA A 148 -4.95 12.11 -5.76
N ARG A 149 -5.40 12.56 -6.92
CA ARG A 149 -4.94 12.08 -8.23
C ARG A 149 -4.89 13.21 -9.25
N HIS A 150 -4.21 13.00 -10.37
CA HIS A 150 -4.42 13.85 -11.53
C HIS A 150 -5.90 13.80 -11.96
N ASP A 151 -6.45 14.95 -12.35
CA ASP A 151 -7.83 15.07 -12.79
C ASP A 151 -8.06 14.27 -14.07
N ILE A 152 -7.05 14.26 -14.96
CA ILE A 152 -6.99 13.45 -16.17
C ILE A 152 -5.95 12.35 -15.98
N CYS A 153 -6.39 11.09 -16.05
CA CYS A 153 -5.52 9.92 -16.03
C CYS A 153 -5.73 9.05 -17.27
N PRO A 154 -4.68 8.39 -17.81
CA PRO A 154 -4.78 7.57 -19.03
C PRO A 154 -5.84 6.47 -18.97
N HIS A 155 -6.09 5.92 -17.78
CA HIS A 155 -7.03 4.83 -17.55
C HIS A 155 -8.42 5.31 -17.11
N GLY A 156 -8.65 6.63 -17.06
CA GLY A 156 -9.94 7.23 -16.77
C GLY A 156 -10.02 7.87 -15.39
N PRO A 157 -10.99 8.76 -15.17
CA PRO A 157 -11.08 9.60 -14.00
C PRO A 157 -11.90 8.93 -12.90
N PHE A 158 -11.68 7.64 -12.66
CA PHE A 158 -12.50 6.88 -11.71
C PHE A 158 -11.67 6.52 -10.50
N THR A 159 -12.12 6.96 -9.33
CA THR A 159 -11.44 6.70 -8.07
C THR A 159 -12.41 6.29 -7.00
N THR A 160 -12.01 5.25 -6.27
CA THR A 160 -12.77 4.68 -5.17
C THR A 160 -11.90 4.67 -3.92
N ILE A 161 -12.44 5.21 -2.82
CA ILE A 161 -11.90 5.02 -1.48
C ILE A 161 -12.71 3.90 -0.82
N MET A 162 -12.05 2.87 -0.35
CA MET A 162 -12.67 1.67 0.20
C MET A 162 -11.88 1.11 1.38
N ASN A 163 -12.51 0.29 2.20
CA ASN A 163 -11.82 -0.61 3.12
C ASN A 163 -12.00 -2.06 2.62
N ALA A 164 -11.56 -3.04 3.41
CA ALA A 164 -11.73 -4.46 3.08
C ALA A 164 -13.18 -4.81 2.68
N THR A 165 -14.16 -4.35 3.45
CA THR A 165 -15.54 -4.83 3.26
C THR A 165 -16.38 -3.94 2.36
N ASN A 166 -16.13 -2.63 2.33
CA ASN A 166 -17.05 -1.64 1.81
C ASN A 166 -16.35 -0.56 0.98
N THR A 167 -17.03 -0.12 -0.08
CA THR A 167 -16.76 1.18 -0.68
C THR A 167 -17.17 2.28 0.30
N LEU A 168 -16.20 3.11 0.71
CA LEU A 168 -16.46 4.25 1.58
C LEU A 168 -17.01 5.42 0.76
N CYS A 169 -16.39 5.70 -0.39
CA CYS A 169 -16.92 6.64 -1.37
C CYS A 169 -16.24 6.49 -2.75
N SER A 170 -16.80 7.09 -3.79
CA SER A 170 -16.20 7.21 -5.13
C SER A 170 -16.54 8.56 -5.79
N ASP A 171 -15.84 8.95 -6.84
CA ASP A 171 -16.16 10.15 -7.65
C ASP A 171 -17.10 9.88 -8.83
N TYR A 172 -17.42 8.62 -9.10
CA TYR A 172 -18.28 8.20 -10.23
C TYR A 172 -19.56 7.47 -9.81
N GLY A 173 -19.64 6.99 -8.56
CA GLY A 173 -20.75 6.21 -8.03
C GLY A 173 -21.16 6.65 -6.62
N TYR A 174 -22.12 5.93 -6.05
CA TYR A 174 -22.51 6.09 -4.66
C TYR A 174 -21.86 5.02 -3.77
N PRO A 175 -21.46 5.35 -2.52
CA PRO A 175 -21.51 6.68 -1.91
C PRO A 175 -20.56 7.67 -2.60
N LYS A 176 -20.96 8.94 -2.71
CA LYS A 176 -20.17 9.96 -3.42
C LYS A 176 -19.16 10.60 -2.46
N CYS A 177 -17.90 10.75 -2.87
CA CYS A 177 -16.90 11.46 -2.08
C CYS A 177 -17.18 12.97 -2.08
N ASP A 178 -16.72 13.67 -1.04
CA ASP A 178 -16.49 15.10 -1.17
C ASP A 178 -15.29 15.33 -2.09
N THR A 179 -15.37 16.29 -3.01
CA THR A 179 -14.36 16.48 -4.05
C THR A 179 -13.92 17.92 -4.16
N GLU A 180 -12.61 18.14 -4.12
CA GLU A 180 -11.96 19.43 -4.35
C GLU A 180 -11.03 19.31 -5.56
N ILE A 181 -10.97 20.35 -6.39
CA ILE A 181 -10.06 20.42 -7.54
C ILE A 181 -9.12 21.59 -7.33
N ASP A 182 -7.82 21.33 -7.40
CA ASP A 182 -6.74 22.30 -7.26
C ASP A 182 -5.78 22.14 -8.46
N GLY A 183 -5.92 23.01 -9.46
CA GLY A 183 -5.21 22.88 -10.73
C GLY A 183 -5.59 21.60 -11.47
N ASP A 184 -4.59 20.75 -11.74
CA ASP A 184 -4.73 19.43 -12.37
C ASP A 184 -4.88 18.30 -11.34
N ILE A 185 -5.01 18.62 -10.05
CA ILE A 185 -5.16 17.64 -8.97
C ILE A 185 -6.61 17.61 -8.48
N ARG A 186 -7.21 16.42 -8.46
CA ARG A 186 -8.49 16.14 -7.82
C ARG A 186 -8.26 15.43 -6.49
N LYS A 187 -8.82 15.99 -5.42
CA LYS A 187 -8.80 15.42 -4.07
C LYS A 187 -10.18 14.88 -3.73
N LEU A 188 -10.26 13.58 -3.45
CA LEU A 188 -11.44 12.91 -2.93
C LEU A 188 -11.29 12.77 -1.43
N LYS A 189 -12.33 13.15 -0.68
CA LYS A 189 -12.33 13.15 0.78
C LYS A 189 -13.48 12.32 1.32
N THR A 190 -13.22 11.62 2.42
CA THR A 190 -14.23 10.91 3.19
C THR A 190 -13.83 10.80 4.66
N ILE A 191 -14.82 10.62 5.53
CA ILE A 191 -14.60 10.35 6.94
C ILE A 191 -14.65 8.85 7.16
N PHE A 192 -13.56 8.30 7.68
CA PHE A 192 -13.48 6.89 8.06
C PHE A 192 -13.61 6.75 9.57
N LYS A 193 -14.62 5.99 10.01
CA LYS A 193 -14.91 5.75 11.42
C LYS A 193 -14.18 4.51 11.93
N ARG A 194 -13.69 4.58 13.16
CA ARG A 194 -13.05 3.46 13.86
C ARG A 194 -14.01 2.27 13.93
N PRO A 195 -13.65 1.12 13.33
CA PRO A 195 -14.40 -0.11 13.53
C PRO A 195 -14.29 -0.57 14.98
N GLU A 196 -15.38 -1.11 15.52
CA GLU A 196 -15.42 -1.56 16.92
C GLU A 196 -14.36 -2.63 17.19
N GLY A 197 -13.61 -2.46 18.29
CA GLY A 197 -12.59 -3.42 18.71
C GLY A 197 -11.32 -3.46 17.86
N GLN A 198 -11.20 -2.65 16.81
CA GLN A 198 -10.00 -2.62 15.98
C GLN A 198 -8.93 -1.67 16.55
N ARG A 199 -7.70 -2.18 16.61
CA ARG A 199 -6.49 -1.38 16.88
C ARG A 199 -5.96 -0.74 15.60
N ARG A 200 -5.95 -1.49 14.49
CA ARG A 200 -5.55 -0.99 13.17
C ARG A 200 -6.65 -1.16 12.16
N SER A 201 -6.69 -0.25 11.20
CA SER A 201 -7.56 -0.36 10.03
C SER A 201 -6.80 -0.02 8.76
N PHE A 202 -7.27 -0.59 7.65
CA PHE A 202 -6.69 -0.40 6.33
C PHE A 202 -7.75 0.23 5.42
N VAL A 203 -7.37 1.33 4.78
CA VAL A 203 -8.17 2.03 3.78
C VAL A 203 -7.36 2.09 2.50
N TYR A 204 -8.02 1.98 1.36
CA TYR A 204 -7.41 1.93 0.05
C TYR A 204 -8.04 3.00 -0.83
N CYS A 205 -7.19 3.69 -1.58
CA CYS A 205 -7.58 4.47 -2.72
C CYS A 205 -7.11 3.74 -3.98
N SER A 206 -8.03 3.53 -4.91
CA SER A 206 -7.75 2.80 -6.15
C SER A 206 -8.30 3.56 -7.35
N THR A 207 -7.50 3.61 -8.41
CA THR A 207 -7.89 4.08 -9.73
C THR A 207 -7.29 3.16 -10.79
N ILE A 208 -8.06 2.16 -11.21
CA ILE A 208 -7.76 1.10 -12.21
C ILE A 208 -6.37 0.43 -12.05
N ASP A 209 -5.27 1.15 -12.31
CA ASP A 209 -3.89 0.66 -12.28
C ASP A 209 -2.95 1.54 -11.43
N SER A 210 -3.51 2.36 -10.52
CA SER A 210 -2.76 3.16 -9.57
C SER A 210 -3.43 3.06 -8.20
N PHE A 211 -2.62 2.87 -7.16
CA PHE A 211 -3.09 2.47 -5.84
C PHE A 211 -2.38 3.27 -4.73
N LEU A 212 -3.08 3.50 -3.63
CA LEU A 212 -2.53 4.05 -2.41
C LEU A 212 -3.26 3.45 -1.21
N SER A 213 -2.52 2.97 -0.23
CA SER A 213 -3.08 2.49 1.04
C SER A 213 -2.80 3.44 2.19
N TYR A 214 -3.72 3.45 3.13
CA TYR A 214 -3.61 4.12 4.42
C TYR A 214 -3.72 3.07 5.52
N VAL A 215 -2.77 3.08 6.43
CA VAL A 215 -2.80 2.29 7.67
C VAL A 215 -3.04 3.23 8.83
N ILE A 216 -4.12 2.97 9.55
CA ILE A 216 -4.58 3.82 10.64
C ILE A 216 -4.32 3.06 11.93
N ASP A 217 -3.42 3.56 12.78
CA ASP A 217 -3.27 3.08 14.15
C ASP A 217 -4.20 3.91 15.05
N TRP A 218 -5.17 3.25 15.67
CA TRP A 218 -6.18 3.92 16.49
C TRP A 218 -5.74 4.22 17.92
N GLY A 219 -4.55 3.79 18.35
CA GLY A 219 -4.06 3.96 19.73
C GLY A 219 -4.62 2.92 20.70
#